data_AF-A0A535E013-F1
#
_entry.id   AF-A0A535E013-F1
#
_cell.length_a   1.000
_cell.length_b   1.000
_cell.length_c   1.000
_cell.angle_alpha   90.00
_cell.angle_beta   90.00
_cell.angle_gamma   90.00
#
_symmetry.space_group_name_H-M   'P 1'
#
loop_
_entity.id
_entity.type
_entity.pdbx_description
1 polymer ?
#
loop_
_entity_poly.entity_id
_entity_poly.type
_entity_poly.pdbx_seq_one_letter_code
_entity_poly.pdbx_strand_id
1 'polypeptide(L)'
;MLNHLQFAVVALLAVPLLRERVTPVMWLGLAGLLAGALLGTDAGALRWNGGAALVLASTLLFGAGFVVARHLLRELSTSTVMVAKMTAGSALLVAYSAATGRLGAVAHLSGRQWSFVLVSGAILVAFTAATLVAIRYAQVTSVVAIGMAAPAVTLVLQEAAGRAVRPAPADLGALAVTVLAVLVVIAAGVRAEQAAAPPRRLAPTT
;
A
#
# COMPACT_ATOMS: atom_id res chain seq x y z
N MET A 1 3.17 -12.88 -6.22
CA MET A 1 3.97 -13.23 -5.02
C MET A 1 4.70 -12.02 -4.44
N LEU A 2 5.72 -11.44 -5.10
CA LEU A 2 6.55 -10.36 -4.53
C LEU A 2 5.84 -9.01 -4.31
N ASN A 3 4.68 -8.79 -4.93
CA ASN A 3 3.87 -7.58 -4.73
C ASN A 3 3.38 -7.46 -3.26
N HIS A 4 3.08 -8.59 -2.61
CA HIS A 4 2.66 -8.61 -1.21
C HIS A 4 3.80 -8.29 -0.23
N LEU A 5 5.04 -8.16 -0.70
CA LEU A 5 6.20 -7.79 0.12
C LEU A 5 6.49 -6.28 0.10
N GLN A 6 5.64 -5.48 -0.57
CA GLN A 6 5.78 -4.04 -0.62
C GLN A 6 5.88 -3.40 0.77
N PHE A 7 5.06 -3.86 1.73
CA PHE A 7 5.10 -3.35 3.10
C PHE A 7 6.46 -3.61 3.77
N ALA A 8 7.09 -4.76 3.50
CA ALA A 8 8.38 -5.12 4.09
C ALA A 8 9.50 -4.25 3.52
N VAL A 9 9.51 -4.01 2.21
CA VAL A 9 10.48 -3.10 1.58
C VAL A 9 10.29 -1.67 2.10
N VAL A 10 9.04 -1.21 2.24
CA VAL A 10 8.75 0.09 2.84
C VAL A 10 9.31 0.16 4.27
N ALA A 11 9.04 -0.83 5.11
CA ALA A 11 9.56 -0.86 6.48
C ALA A 11 11.10 -0.83 6.51
N LEU A 12 11.75 -1.66 5.68
CA LEU A 12 13.21 -1.74 5.60
C LEU A 12 13.87 -0.43 5.17
N LEU A 13 13.23 0.34 4.29
CA LEU A 13 13.73 1.65 3.86
C LEU A 13 13.34 2.77 4.84
N ALA A 14 12.12 2.74 5.38
CA ALA A 14 11.61 3.81 6.24
C ALA A 14 12.30 3.85 7.60
N VAL A 15 12.61 2.70 8.19
CA VAL A 15 13.32 2.62 9.48
C VAL A 15 14.64 3.41 9.45
N PRO A 16 15.60 3.13 8.55
CA PRO A 16 16.86 3.87 8.51
C PRO A 16 16.73 5.29 7.92
N LEU A 17 16.01 5.48 6.81
CA LEU A 17 16.01 6.77 6.10
C LEU A 17 15.11 7.82 6.77
N LEU A 18 13.94 7.41 7.27
CA LEU A 18 12.98 8.32 7.92
C LEU A 18 13.12 8.35 9.44
N ARG A 19 13.96 7.46 10.00
CA ARG A 19 14.14 7.24 11.45
C ARG A 19 12.81 6.90 12.14
N GLU A 20 11.99 6.07 11.50
CA GLU A 20 10.73 5.61 12.09
C GLU A 20 10.99 4.74 13.32
N ARG A 21 10.24 5.02 14.40
CA ARG A 21 10.33 4.28 15.66
C ARG A 21 9.42 3.05 15.58
N VAL A 22 10.00 1.92 15.24
CA VAL A 22 9.29 0.64 15.17
C VAL A 22 9.44 -0.10 16.49
N THR A 23 8.32 -0.30 17.18
CA THR A 23 8.31 -1.04 18.45
C THR A 23 8.46 -2.55 18.19
N PRO A 24 8.94 -3.33 19.17
CA PRO A 24 9.00 -4.79 19.04
C PRO A 24 7.65 -5.43 18.69
N VAL A 25 6.55 -4.88 19.22
CA VAL A 25 5.18 -5.33 18.89
C VAL A 25 4.86 -5.08 17.42
N MET A 26 5.30 -3.94 16.86
CA MET A 26 5.12 -3.66 15.44
C MET A 26 5.94 -4.60 14.57
N TRP A 27 7.15 -4.97 14.99
CA TRP A 27 7.94 -6.02 14.32
C TRP A 27 7.24 -7.38 14.31
N LEU A 28 6.59 -7.77 15.40
CA LEU A 28 5.78 -8.99 15.44
C LEU A 28 4.60 -8.91 14.46
N GLY A 29 3.94 -7.76 14.39
CA GLY A 29 2.89 -7.52 13.40
C GLY A 29 3.41 -7.61 11.96
N LEU A 30 4.56 -7.02 11.65
CA LEU A 30 5.19 -7.11 10.32
C LEU A 30 5.61 -8.55 9.97
N ALA A 31 6.13 -9.30 10.94
CA ALA A 31 6.44 -10.71 10.77
C ALA A 31 5.17 -11.55 10.52
N GLY A 32 4.07 -11.23 11.23
CA GLY A 32 2.76 -11.84 10.99
C GLY A 32 2.21 -11.53 9.60
N LEU A 33 2.37 -10.30 9.10
CA LEU A 33 2.01 -9.92 7.73
C LEU A 33 2.82 -10.72 6.71
N LEU A 34 4.12 -10.89 6.95
CA LEU A 34 4.97 -11.69 6.10
C LEU A 34 4.52 -13.15 6.09
N ALA A 35 4.22 -13.72 7.26
CA ALA A 35 3.71 -15.07 7.38
C ALA A 35 2.38 -15.25 6.64
N GLY A 36 1.40 -14.36 6.85
CA GLY A 36 0.12 -14.37 6.15
C GLY A 36 0.28 -14.27 4.62
N ALA A 37 1.20 -13.40 4.16
CA ALA A 37 1.51 -13.27 2.74
C ALA A 37 2.17 -14.53 2.15
N LEU A 38 3.02 -15.23 2.90
CA LEU A 38 3.69 -16.46 2.44
C LEU A 38 2.75 -17.66 2.47
N LEU A 39 1.89 -17.77 3.49
CA LEU A 39 0.90 -18.84 3.61
C LEU A 39 -0.14 -18.82 2.48
N GLY A 40 -0.51 -17.62 2.02
CA GLY A 40 -1.41 -17.44 0.87
C GLY A 40 -0.74 -17.60 -0.49
N THR A 41 0.49 -18.14 -0.55
CA THR A 41 1.23 -18.28 -1.81
C THR A 41 1.71 -19.70 -2.07
N ASP A 42 1.47 -20.20 -3.28
CA ASP A 42 1.97 -21.51 -3.71
C ASP A 42 3.49 -21.48 -3.89
N ALA A 43 4.20 -22.34 -3.15
CA ALA A 43 5.67 -22.44 -3.21
C ALA A 43 6.18 -22.78 -4.62
N GLY A 44 5.39 -23.50 -5.44
CA GLY A 44 5.71 -23.83 -6.83
C GLY A 44 5.68 -22.64 -7.80
N ALA A 45 5.03 -21.54 -7.41
CA ALA A 45 5.01 -20.29 -8.18
C ALA A 45 6.30 -19.46 -7.99
N LEU A 46 7.18 -19.85 -7.06
CA LEU A 46 8.44 -19.18 -6.76
C LEU A 46 9.54 -19.58 -7.75
N ARG A 47 9.31 -19.35 -9.05
CA ARG A 47 10.32 -19.56 -10.09
C ARG A 47 10.92 -18.24 -10.52
N TRP A 48 12.24 -18.14 -10.46
CA TRP A 48 12.94 -16.98 -11.00
C TRP A 48 12.74 -16.90 -12.52
N ASN A 49 12.21 -15.78 -12.99
CA ASN A 49 11.98 -15.49 -14.40
C ASN A 49 11.99 -13.97 -14.63
N GLY A 50 11.89 -13.52 -15.89
CA GLY A 50 11.88 -12.09 -16.22
C GLY A 50 10.74 -11.31 -15.55
N GLY A 51 9.59 -11.95 -15.33
CA GLY A 51 8.48 -11.38 -14.56
C GLY A 51 8.84 -11.17 -13.09
N ALA A 52 9.55 -12.11 -12.46
CA ALA A 52 10.00 -11.98 -11.07
C ALA A 52 10.92 -10.76 -10.89
N ALA A 53 11.84 -10.52 -11.83
CA ALA A 53 12.71 -9.34 -11.82
C ALA A 53 11.90 -8.02 -11.93
N LEU A 54 10.89 -7.98 -12.82
CA LEU A 54 10.00 -6.81 -12.95
C LEU A 54 9.19 -6.56 -11.67
N VAL A 55 8.69 -7.62 -11.01
CA VAL A 55 7.96 -7.46 -9.76
C VAL A 55 8.88 -6.97 -8.65
N LEU A 56 10.11 -7.49 -8.53
CA LEU A 56 11.09 -6.96 -7.57
C LEU A 56 11.39 -5.48 -7.82
N ALA A 57 11.65 -5.08 -9.07
CA ALA A 57 11.89 -3.69 -9.43
C ALA A 57 10.70 -2.81 -9.06
N SER A 58 9.48 -3.27 -9.36
CA SER A 58 8.24 -2.58 -8.98
C SER A 58 8.10 -2.44 -7.47
N THR A 59 8.36 -3.50 -6.69
CA THR A 59 8.31 -3.47 -5.22
C THR A 59 9.34 -2.51 -4.63
N LEU A 60 10.57 -2.47 -5.17
CA LEU A 60 11.61 -1.53 -4.76
C LEU A 60 11.23 -0.08 -5.08
N LEU A 61 10.76 0.17 -6.30
CA LEU A 61 10.34 1.50 -6.74
C LEU A 61 9.13 2.00 -5.93
N PHE A 62 8.20 1.11 -5.61
CA PHE A 62 7.09 1.38 -4.70
C PHE A 62 7.60 1.82 -3.32
N GLY A 63 8.48 1.01 -2.71
CA GLY A 63 9.05 1.30 -1.39
C GLY A 63 9.79 2.64 -1.34
N ALA A 64 10.70 2.86 -2.30
CA ALA A 64 11.43 4.12 -2.43
C ALA A 64 10.48 5.31 -2.65
N GLY A 65 9.46 5.15 -3.50
CA GLY A 65 8.48 6.19 -3.79
C GLY A 65 7.67 6.61 -2.55
N PHE A 66 7.36 5.70 -1.64
CA PHE A 66 6.70 6.02 -0.38
C PHE A 66 7.62 6.76 0.61
N VAL A 67 8.88 6.36 0.69
CA VAL A 67 9.88 7.04 1.52
C VAL A 67 10.15 8.46 1.03
N VAL A 68 10.34 8.64 -0.28
CA VAL A 68 10.50 9.96 -0.91
C VAL A 68 9.26 10.81 -0.70
N ALA A 69 8.05 10.26 -0.89
CA ALA A 69 6.81 11.00 -0.65
C ALA A 69 6.71 11.49 0.79
N ARG A 70 6.97 10.64 1.78
CA ARG A 70 6.99 11.02 3.20
C ARG A 70 8.03 12.10 3.49
N HIS A 71 9.21 12.01 2.89
CA HIS A 71 10.25 13.01 3.06
C HIS A 71 9.80 14.37 2.51
N LEU A 72 9.26 14.41 1.28
CA LEU A 72 8.76 15.63 0.64
C LEU A 72 7.58 16.26 1.40
N LEU A 73 6.69 15.45 1.99
CA LEU A 73 5.55 15.94 2.78
C LEU A 73 5.93 16.68 4.08
N ARG A 74 7.22 16.69 4.45
CA ARG A 74 7.72 17.51 5.56
C ARG A 74 7.75 19.00 5.21
N GLU A 75 7.96 19.32 3.93
CA GLU A 75 8.17 20.69 3.45
C GLU A 75 7.10 21.12 2.44
N LEU A 76 6.53 20.16 1.70
CA LEU A 76 5.56 20.41 0.65
C LEU A 76 4.13 20.06 1.09
N SER A 77 3.16 20.73 0.48
CA SER A 77 1.75 20.39 0.67
C SER A 77 1.42 19.01 0.09
N THR A 78 0.39 18.37 0.65
CA THR A 78 -0.10 17.08 0.16
C THR A 78 -0.53 17.14 -1.31
N SER A 79 -1.12 18.25 -1.74
CA SER A 79 -1.54 18.45 -3.14
C SER A 79 -0.35 18.50 -4.09
N THR A 80 0.73 19.22 -3.73
CA THR A 80 1.94 19.31 -4.56
C THR A 80 2.58 17.93 -4.76
N VAL A 81 2.76 17.17 -3.67
CA VAL A 81 3.34 15.82 -3.75
C VAL A 81 2.46 14.88 -4.57
N MET A 82 1.14 14.96 -4.40
CA MET A 82 0.17 14.16 -5.16
C MET A 82 0.24 14.46 -6.66
N VAL A 83 0.15 15.74 -7.04
CA VAL A 83 0.19 16.16 -8.45
C VAL A 83 1.51 15.75 -9.09
N ALA A 84 2.65 15.99 -8.41
CA ALA A 84 3.96 15.59 -8.93
C ALA A 84 4.03 14.08 -9.19
N LYS A 85 3.60 13.26 -8.21
CA LYS A 85 3.61 11.79 -8.31
C LYS A 85 2.70 11.29 -9.45
N MET A 86 1.49 11.85 -9.56
CA MET A 86 0.51 11.45 -10.58
C MET A 86 0.94 11.89 -11.98
N THR A 87 1.46 13.11 -12.13
CA THR A 87 1.97 13.60 -13.42
C THR A 87 3.18 12.80 -13.87
N ALA A 88 4.15 12.53 -12.99
CA ALA A 88 5.32 11.73 -13.33
C ALA A 88 4.95 10.30 -13.74
N GLY A 89 4.07 9.64 -12.97
CA GLY A 89 3.59 8.30 -13.30
C GLY A 89 2.82 8.26 -14.62
N SER A 90 1.93 9.23 -14.85
CA SER A 90 1.16 9.33 -16.09
C SER A 90 2.04 9.60 -17.31
N ALA A 91 3.01 10.52 -17.19
CA ALA A 91 3.97 10.81 -18.25
C ALA A 91 4.80 9.57 -18.60
N LEU A 92 5.24 8.81 -17.60
CA LEU A 92 5.97 7.56 -17.82
C LEU A 92 5.11 6.51 -18.53
N LEU A 93 3.84 6.37 -18.14
CA LEU A 93 2.91 5.43 -18.79
C LEU A 93 2.62 5.83 -20.25
N VAL A 94 2.46 7.12 -20.53
CA VAL A 94 2.30 7.64 -21.90
C VAL A 94 3.56 7.36 -22.72
N ALA A 95 4.74 7.67 -22.20
CA ALA A 95 6.02 7.42 -22.86
C ALA A 95 6.23 5.93 -23.15
N TYR A 96 5.93 5.05 -22.17
CA TYR A 96 6.01 3.60 -22.36
C TYR A 96 5.01 3.09 -23.41
N SER A 97 3.78 3.61 -23.40
CA SER A 97 2.77 3.25 -24.40
C SER A 97 3.17 3.70 -25.80
N ALA A 98 3.83 4.86 -25.91
CA ALA A 98 4.40 5.36 -27.16
C ALA A 98 5.52 4.45 -27.66
N ALA A 99 6.49 4.17 -26.80
CA ALA A 99 7.65 3.34 -27.11
C ALA A 99 7.27 1.90 -27.50
N THR A 100 6.13 1.39 -27.01
CA THR A 100 5.63 0.06 -27.35
C THR A 100 4.60 0.04 -28.50
N GLY A 101 4.34 1.18 -29.14
CA GLY A 101 3.39 1.29 -30.26
C GLY A 101 1.92 1.10 -29.87
N ARG A 102 1.59 1.21 -28.58
CA ARG A 102 0.24 0.93 -28.03
C ARG A 102 -0.61 2.18 -27.81
N LEU A 103 -0.08 3.38 -28.07
CA LEU A 103 -0.84 4.63 -27.94
C LEU A 103 -2.15 4.63 -28.74
N GLY A 104 -2.15 4.07 -29.95
CA GLY A 104 -3.34 4.00 -30.80
C GLY A 104 -4.50 3.24 -30.17
N ALA A 105 -4.23 2.30 -29.25
CA ALA A 105 -5.28 1.52 -28.58
C ALA A 105 -6.22 2.40 -27.74
N VAL A 106 -5.75 3.55 -27.27
CA VAL A 106 -6.57 4.51 -26.50
C VAL A 106 -7.68 5.09 -27.35
N ALA A 107 -7.43 5.34 -28.65
CA ALA A 107 -8.42 5.90 -29.57
C ALA A 107 -9.54 4.90 -29.91
N HIS A 108 -9.32 3.60 -29.68
CA HIS A 108 -10.29 2.54 -29.95
C HIS A 108 -11.17 2.18 -28.74
N LEU A 109 -11.02 2.88 -27.61
CA LEU A 109 -11.85 2.64 -26.44
C LEU A 109 -13.29 3.13 -26.67
N SER A 110 -14.24 2.23 -26.47
CA SER A 110 -15.67 2.56 -26.44
C SER A 110 -16.04 3.47 -25.26
N GLY A 111 -17.18 4.16 -25.34
CA GLY A 111 -17.69 4.98 -24.23
C GLY A 111 -17.85 4.20 -22.92
N ARG A 112 -18.24 2.92 -22.98
CA ARG A 112 -18.32 2.05 -21.80
C ARG A 112 -16.94 1.73 -21.20
N GLN A 113 -15.91 1.60 -22.02
CA GLN A 113 -14.54 1.41 -21.50
C GLN A 113 -14.04 2.70 -20.85
N TRP A 114 -14.33 3.86 -21.44
CA TRP A 114 -14.03 5.16 -20.83
C TRP A 114 -14.72 5.37 -19.49
N SER A 115 -15.98 4.93 -19.32
CA SER A 115 -16.64 5.02 -18.01
C SER A 115 -15.92 4.18 -16.95
N PHE A 116 -15.42 2.98 -17.30
CA PHE A 116 -14.59 2.18 -16.39
C PHE A 116 -13.27 2.86 -16.06
N VAL A 117 -12.62 3.49 -17.05
CA VAL A 117 -11.37 4.25 -16.84
C VAL A 117 -11.60 5.42 -15.88
N LEU A 118 -12.67 6.19 -16.08
CA LEU A 118 -12.98 7.35 -15.23
C LEU A 118 -13.35 6.94 -13.81
N VAL A 119 -14.20 5.92 -13.65
CA VAL A 119 -14.62 5.45 -12.32
C VAL A 119 -13.44 4.84 -11.54
N SER A 120 -12.66 3.97 -12.17
CA SER A 120 -11.48 3.38 -11.52
C SER A 120 -10.40 4.42 -11.23
N GLY A 121 -10.21 5.39 -12.13
CA GLY A 121 -9.33 6.54 -11.92
C GLY A 121 -9.75 7.41 -10.74
N ALA A 122 -11.05 7.72 -10.60
CA ALA A 122 -11.56 8.50 -9.47
C ALA A 122 -11.35 7.78 -8.13
N ILE A 123 -11.62 6.47 -8.07
CA ILE A 123 -11.34 5.65 -6.89
C ILE A 123 -9.84 5.66 -6.56
N LEU A 124 -8.98 5.52 -7.58
CA LEU A 124 -7.53 5.51 -7.39
C LEU A 124 -6.99 6.87 -6.90
N VAL A 125 -7.56 7.97 -7.38
CA VAL A 125 -7.25 9.32 -6.89
C VAL A 125 -7.66 9.47 -5.43
N ALA A 126 -8.87 9.04 -5.06
CA ALA A 126 -9.34 9.10 -3.68
C ALA A 126 -8.45 8.27 -2.74
N PHE A 127 -8.11 7.04 -3.15
CA PHE A 127 -7.18 6.17 -2.44
C PHE A 127 -5.79 6.83 -2.27
N THR A 128 -5.26 7.41 -3.35
CA THR A 128 -3.93 8.06 -3.33
C THR A 128 -3.93 9.29 -2.43
N ALA A 129 -4.97 10.12 -2.50
CA ALA A 129 -5.12 11.31 -1.67
C ALA A 129 -5.20 10.91 -0.18
N ALA A 130 -6.07 9.95 0.16
CA ALA A 130 -6.20 9.44 1.52
C ALA A 130 -4.87 8.88 2.05
N THR A 131 -4.15 8.15 1.22
CA THR A 131 -2.83 7.59 1.58
C THR A 131 -1.80 8.68 1.82
N LEU A 132 -1.70 9.69 0.94
CA LEU A 132 -0.74 10.79 1.09
C LEU A 132 -1.05 11.67 2.31
N VAL A 133 -2.33 11.85 2.64
CA VAL A 133 -2.76 12.49 3.89
C VAL A 133 -2.33 11.62 5.08
N ALA A 134 -2.63 10.32 5.06
CA ALA A 134 -2.31 9.42 6.17
C ALA A 134 -0.80 9.36 6.44
N ILE A 135 0.03 9.17 5.41
CA ILE A 135 1.49 9.16 5.58
C ILE A 135 2.06 10.54 5.90
N ARG A 136 1.29 11.63 5.91
CA ARG A 136 1.75 12.92 6.42
C ARG A 136 1.67 12.97 7.95
N TYR A 137 0.67 12.31 8.53
CA TYR A 137 0.42 12.36 9.97
C TYR A 137 0.89 11.13 10.74
N ALA A 138 0.99 9.97 10.08
CA ALA A 138 1.39 8.71 10.69
C ALA A 138 2.68 8.14 10.07
N GLN A 139 3.24 7.12 10.73
CA GLN A 139 4.36 6.32 10.19
C GLN A 139 3.98 5.63 8.87
N VAL A 140 4.85 5.72 7.87
CA VAL A 140 4.66 5.13 6.53
C VAL A 140 4.48 3.63 6.63
N THR A 141 5.27 2.98 7.50
CA THR A 141 5.20 1.54 7.76
C THR A 141 3.79 1.11 8.18
N SER A 142 3.17 1.84 9.12
CA SER A 142 1.82 1.55 9.61
C SER A 142 0.76 1.78 8.55
N VAL A 143 0.86 2.86 7.78
CA VAL A 143 -0.11 3.17 6.72
C VAL A 143 -0.07 2.13 5.60
N VAL A 144 1.12 1.72 5.17
CA VAL A 144 1.24 0.70 4.10
C VAL A 144 0.79 -0.68 4.59
N ALA A 145 0.97 -1.00 5.87
CA ALA A 145 0.44 -2.22 6.46
C ALA A 145 -1.09 -2.32 6.36
N ILE A 146 -1.83 -1.20 6.49
CA ILE A 146 -3.30 -1.18 6.30
C ILE A 146 -3.68 -1.71 4.91
N GLY A 147 -2.88 -1.40 3.88
CA GLY A 147 -3.09 -1.88 2.51
C GLY A 147 -3.09 -3.40 2.38
N MET A 148 -2.49 -4.13 3.32
CA MET A 148 -2.49 -5.60 3.32
C MET A 148 -3.86 -6.21 3.62
N ALA A 149 -4.83 -5.42 4.08
CA ALA A 149 -6.22 -5.86 4.23
C ALA A 149 -7.00 -5.87 2.89
N ALA A 150 -6.43 -5.36 1.79
CA ALA A 150 -7.12 -5.26 0.50
C ALA A 150 -7.69 -6.60 -0.03
N PRO A 151 -7.01 -7.77 0.11
CA PRO A 151 -7.60 -9.05 -0.28
C PRO A 151 -8.86 -9.40 0.50
N ALA A 152 -8.90 -9.12 1.82
CA ALA A 152 -10.08 -9.35 2.65
C ALA A 152 -11.25 -8.47 2.22
N VAL A 153 -10.99 -7.18 1.96
CA VAL A 153 -12.00 -6.24 1.43
C VAL A 153 -12.50 -6.71 0.07
N THR A 154 -11.62 -7.19 -0.80
CA THR A 154 -11.98 -7.69 -2.13
C THR A 154 -12.88 -8.91 -2.04
N LEU A 155 -12.62 -9.84 -1.13
CA LEU A 155 -13.45 -11.01 -0.91
C LEU A 155 -14.87 -10.62 -0.47
N VAL A 156 -14.99 -9.71 0.51
CA VAL A 156 -16.29 -9.20 0.97
C VAL A 156 -17.05 -8.52 -0.18
N LEU A 157 -16.38 -7.73 -1.02
CA LEU A 157 -17.00 -7.08 -2.17
C LEU A 157 -17.46 -8.08 -3.25
N GLN A 158 -16.72 -9.16 -3.47
CA GLN A 158 -17.14 -10.20 -4.42
C GLN A 158 -18.38 -10.95 -3.94
N GLU A 159 -18.40 -11.33 -2.66
CA GLU A 159 -19.57 -11.94 -2.02
C GLU A 159 -20.79 -11.00 -2.04
N ALA A 160 -20.61 -9.73 -1.68
CA ALA A 160 -21.67 -8.73 -1.73
C ALA A 160 -22.19 -8.48 -3.16
N ALA A 161 -21.34 -8.67 -4.17
CA ALA A 161 -21.73 -8.61 -5.57
C ALA A 161 -22.39 -9.90 -6.09
N GLY A 162 -22.70 -10.86 -5.21
CA GLY A 162 -23.34 -12.13 -5.56
C GLY A 162 -22.44 -13.09 -6.33
N ARG A 163 -21.12 -12.87 -6.35
CA ARG A 163 -20.18 -13.83 -6.90
C ARG A 163 -19.92 -14.88 -5.83
N ALA A 164 -20.26 -16.14 -6.12
CA ALA A 164 -19.94 -17.24 -5.21
C ALA A 164 -18.42 -17.43 -5.13
N VAL A 165 -17.79 -16.90 -4.10
CA VAL A 165 -16.38 -17.15 -3.79
C VAL A 165 -16.34 -18.28 -2.78
N ARG A 166 -15.73 -19.40 -3.16
CA ARG A 166 -15.46 -20.51 -2.24
C ARG A 166 -13.95 -20.56 -1.97
N PRO A 167 -13.43 -19.72 -1.07
CA PRO A 167 -12.01 -19.75 -0.73
C PRO A 167 -11.67 -21.10 -0.09
N ALA A 168 -10.47 -21.61 -0.35
CA ALA A 168 -10.00 -22.80 0.35
C ALA A 168 -9.81 -22.48 1.84
N PRO A 169 -9.93 -23.46 2.75
CA PRO A 169 -9.68 -23.24 4.18
C PRO A 169 -8.28 -22.65 4.48
N ALA A 170 -7.28 -22.99 3.68
CA ALA A 170 -5.93 -22.43 3.77
C ALA A 170 -5.91 -20.91 3.48
N ASP A 171 -6.67 -20.46 2.49
CA ASP A 171 -6.78 -19.03 2.14
C ASP A 171 -7.46 -18.23 3.26
N LEU A 172 -8.47 -18.82 3.90
CA LEU A 172 -9.13 -18.22 5.06
C LEU A 172 -8.17 -18.08 6.25
N GLY A 173 -7.33 -19.09 6.49
CA GLY A 173 -6.27 -19.03 7.50
C GLY A 173 -5.25 -17.92 7.23
N ALA A 174 -4.76 -17.83 5.99
CA ALA A 174 -3.83 -16.79 5.56
C ALA A 174 -4.44 -15.38 5.68
N LEU A 175 -5.72 -15.22 5.31
CA LEU A 175 -6.46 -13.97 5.48
C LEU A 175 -6.63 -13.59 6.95
N ALA A 176 -7.00 -14.54 7.82
CA ALA A 176 -7.17 -14.29 9.25
C ALA A 176 -5.86 -13.83 9.90
N VAL A 177 -4.75 -14.49 9.58
CA VAL A 177 -3.40 -14.09 10.05
C VAL A 177 -3.06 -12.69 9.56
N THR A 178 -3.32 -12.40 8.28
CA THR A 178 -3.04 -11.08 7.70
C THR A 178 -3.86 -9.98 8.38
N VAL A 179 -5.16 -10.17 8.58
CA VAL A 179 -6.04 -9.20 9.25
C VAL A 179 -5.59 -8.97 10.70
N LEU A 180 -5.30 -10.03 11.45
CA LEU A 180 -4.82 -9.91 12.82
C LEU A 180 -3.49 -9.13 12.87
N ALA A 181 -2.57 -9.43 11.96
CA ALA A 181 -1.29 -8.76 11.88
C ALA A 181 -1.43 -7.27 11.52
N VAL A 182 -2.34 -6.91 10.60
CA VAL A 182 -2.69 -5.50 10.32
C VAL A 182 -3.16 -4.80 11.60
N LEU A 183 -4.10 -5.41 12.34
CA LEU A 183 -4.64 -4.82 13.57
C LEU A 183 -3.55 -4.62 14.64
N VAL A 184 -2.62 -5.57 14.77
CA VAL A 184 -1.47 -5.46 15.69
C VAL A 184 -0.56 -4.30 15.29
N VAL A 185 -0.22 -4.16 14.00
CA VAL A 185 0.62 -3.04 13.51
C VAL A 185 -0.05 -1.70 13.78
N ILE A 186 -1.35 -1.57 13.49
CA ILE A 186 -2.11 -0.34 13.73
C ILE A 186 -2.13 -0.01 15.23
N ALA A 187 -2.50 -0.96 16.08
CA ALA A 187 -2.58 -0.75 17.52
C ALA A 187 -1.21 -0.39 18.13
N ALA A 188 -0.14 -1.04 17.67
CA ALA A 188 1.22 -0.74 18.10
C ALA A 188 1.68 0.65 17.63
N GLY A 189 1.36 1.03 16.38
CA GLY A 189 1.66 2.35 15.81
C GLY A 189 0.99 3.47 16.59
N VAL A 190 -0.32 3.36 16.84
CA VAL A 190 -1.09 4.36 17.62
C VAL A 190 -0.51 4.53 19.03
N ARG A 191 -0.15 3.42 19.70
CA ARG A 191 0.46 3.48 21.03
C ARG A 191 1.85 4.14 21.01
N ALA A 192 2.66 3.86 19.98
CA ALA A 192 3.97 4.46 19.83
C ALA A 192 3.89 5.99 19.60
N GLU A 193 2.91 6.44 18.82
CA GLU A 193 2.64 7.87 18.60
C GLU A 193 2.16 8.57 19.88
N GLN A 194 1.26 7.94 20.63
CA GLN A 194 0.80 8.46 21.93
C GLN A 194 1.93 8.57 22.96
N ALA A 195 2.82 7.58 23.02
CA ALA A 195 3.96 7.59 23.93
C ALA A 195 5.01 8.67 23.58
N ALA A 196 5.06 9.11 22.31
CA ALA A 196 5.95 10.17 21.85
C ALA A 196 5.36 11.58 22.03
N ALA A 197 4.06 11.70 22.30
CA ALA A 197 3.41 13.00 22.51
C ALA A 197 3.78 13.58 23.89
N PRO A 198 4.07 14.89 24.00
CA PRO A 198 4.34 15.51 25.29
C PRO A 198 3.12 15.38 26.21
N PRO A 199 3.32 15.27 27.55
CA PRO A 199 2.20 15.15 28.48
C PRO A 199 1.27 16.34 28.33
N ARG A 200 -0.03 16.08 28.12
CA ARG A 200 -1.07 17.12 28.13
C ARG A 200 -0.95 17.87 29.45
N ARG A 201 -0.47 19.11 29.41
CA ARG A 201 -0.62 20.03 30.54
C ARG A 201 -2.12 20.20 30.72
N LEU A 202 -2.67 19.61 31.78
CA LEU A 202 -4.00 19.96 32.27
C LEU A 202 -3.95 21.47 32.51
N ALA A 203 -4.73 22.24 31.74
CA ALA A 203 -4.93 23.64 32.06
C ALA A 203 -5.49 23.71 33.49
N PRO A 204 -4.91 24.53 34.38
CA PRO A 204 -5.49 24.73 35.69
C PRO A 204 -6.91 25.27 35.49
N THR A 205 -7.89 24.54 36.00
CA THR A 205 -9.25 25.04 36.16
C THR A 205 -9.20 26.15 37.21
N THR A 206 -9.24 27.40 36.75
CA THR A 206 -9.53 28.58 37.58
C THR A 206 -10.58 29.41 36.88
#